data_AF-A0A9W3ST85-F1
#
_entry.id   AF-A0A9W3ST85-F1
#
_cell.length_a   1.000
_cell.length_b   1.000
_cell.length_c   1.000
_cell.angle_alpha   90.00
_cell.angle_beta   90.00
_cell.angle_gamma   90.00
#
_symmetry.space_group_name_H-M   'P 1'
#
loop_
_entity.id
_entity.type
_entity.pdbx_description
1 polymer ?
#
loop_
_entity_poly.entity_id
_entity_poly.type
_entity_poly.pdbx_seq_one_letter_code
_entity_poly.pdbx_strand_id
1 'polypeptide(L)'
;MKNIGLVLEGGGMKGLYTAGALEYFMEKNVVIMTKPEGYEKQRNKFSGLAKILYRKYLKIAENLVNHYRFYNETISYMNREEQKDNFYVIQPSVQLPISGIERNKEKLVNLYNLGYIDAQYHYENLLNWIEK
;
A
#
# COMPACT_ATOMS: atom_id res chain seq x y z
N MET A 1 -27.17 -9.74 8.27
CA MET A 1 -25.87 -9.72 8.98
C MET A 1 -25.44 -8.27 9.13
N LYS A 2 -24.77 -7.88 10.22
CA LYS A 2 -24.18 -6.54 10.30
C LYS A 2 -22.93 -6.52 9.42
N ASN A 3 -22.84 -5.60 8.47
CA ASN A 3 -21.63 -5.37 7.69
C ASN A 3 -20.61 -4.72 8.62
N ILE A 4 -19.55 -5.45 8.96
CA ILE A 4 -18.46 -4.97 9.82
C ILE A 4 -17.31 -4.55 8.90
N GLY A 5 -16.94 -3.27 8.93
CA GLY A 5 -15.73 -2.78 8.29
C GLY A 5 -14.59 -2.71 9.30
N LEU A 6 -13.45 -3.34 8.99
CA LEU A 6 -12.24 -3.27 9.80
C LEU A 6 -11.27 -2.25 9.18
N VAL A 7 -10.92 -1.20 9.95
CA VAL A 7 -9.91 -0.22 9.54
C VAL A 7 -8.65 -0.44 10.36
N LEU A 8 -7.53 -0.70 9.70
CA LEU A 8 -6.25 -1.00 10.33
C LEU A 8 -5.19 0.02 9.90
N GLU A 9 -4.45 0.56 10.86
CA GLU A 9 -3.31 1.43 10.59
C GLU A 9 -2.01 0.61 10.63
N GLY A 10 -1.19 0.71 9.57
CA GLY A 10 0.10 0.01 9.51
C GLY A 10 1.30 0.80 10.07
N GLY A 11 1.17 2.10 10.33
CA GLY A 11 2.25 2.95 10.86
C GLY A 11 3.59 2.87 10.11
N GLY A 12 4.70 3.15 10.81
CA GLY A 12 6.07 3.09 10.26
C GLY A 12 6.61 1.68 9.99
N MET A 13 5.85 0.63 10.32
CA MET A 13 6.21 -0.79 10.16
C MET A 13 5.20 -1.54 9.26
N LYS A 14 4.53 -0.80 8.36
CA LYS A 14 3.33 -1.08 7.53
C LYS A 14 3.10 -2.48 6.96
N GLY A 15 4.09 -3.37 6.95
CA GLY A 15 3.96 -4.74 6.43
C GLY A 15 3.45 -5.77 7.45
N LEU A 16 3.79 -5.67 8.75
CA LEU A 16 3.63 -6.81 9.67
C LEU A 16 2.21 -6.90 10.29
N TYR A 17 1.62 -5.76 10.67
CA TYR A 17 0.36 -5.74 11.41
C TYR A 17 -0.87 -5.99 10.53
N THR A 18 -0.87 -5.40 9.34
CA THR A 18 -1.98 -5.57 8.40
C THR A 18 -1.98 -6.98 7.82
N ALA A 19 -0.81 -7.54 7.47
CA ALA A 19 -0.71 -8.89 6.91
C ALA A 19 -1.35 -9.97 7.80
N GLY A 20 -1.11 -9.95 9.11
CA GLY A 20 -1.72 -10.94 10.02
C GLY A 20 -3.23 -10.80 10.16
N ALA A 21 -3.77 -9.58 10.09
CA ALA A 21 -5.22 -9.37 10.12
C ALA A 21 -5.88 -9.72 8.77
N LEU A 22 -5.21 -9.45 7.65
CA LEU A 22 -5.64 -9.89 6.32
C LEU A 22 -5.70 -11.43 6.26
N GLU A 23 -4.63 -12.09 6.71
CA GLU A 23 -4.51 -13.56 6.71
C GLU A 23 -5.53 -14.24 7.63
N TYR A 24 -5.86 -13.63 8.78
CA TYR A 24 -6.79 -14.20 9.74
C TYR A 24 -8.27 -13.96 9.39
N PHE A 25 -8.62 -12.83 8.76
CA PHE A 25 -10.03 -12.43 8.59
C PHE A 25 -10.56 -12.44 7.15
N MET A 26 -9.71 -12.51 6.10
CA MET A 26 -10.18 -12.18 4.75
C MET A 26 -9.70 -13.14 3.66
N GLU A 27 -10.64 -13.90 3.10
CA GLU A 27 -10.46 -14.76 1.91
C GLU A 27 -10.47 -13.95 0.59
N LYS A 28 -11.17 -12.80 0.57
CA LYS A 28 -11.27 -11.87 -0.57
C LYS A 28 -11.07 -10.42 -0.11
N ASN A 29 -10.12 -9.69 -0.72
CA ASN A 29 -9.80 -8.30 -0.37
C ASN A 29 -9.83 -7.33 -1.56
N VAL A 30 -10.35 -6.12 -1.34
CA VAL A 30 -10.12 -4.98 -2.24
C VAL A 30 -8.95 -4.16 -1.71
N VAL A 31 -7.90 -4.01 -2.50
CA VAL A 31 -6.67 -3.31 -2.12
C VAL A 31 -6.56 -2.02 -2.91
N ILE A 32 -6.55 -0.88 -2.23
CA ILE A 32 -6.35 0.44 -2.86
C ILE A 32 -4.94 0.93 -2.57
N MET A 33 -4.14 1.08 -3.62
CA MET A 33 -2.76 1.52 -3.56
C MET A 33 -2.60 3.01 -3.89
N THR A 34 -1.48 3.59 -3.47
CA THR A 34 -1.11 4.99 -3.72
C THR A 34 0.11 5.13 -4.62
N LYS A 35 0.59 4.01 -5.16
CA LYS A 35 1.73 3.92 -6.07
C LYS A 35 1.27 3.16 -7.32
N PRO A 36 1.68 3.60 -8.52
CA PRO A 36 1.28 2.96 -9.75
C PRO A 36 1.94 1.59 -9.90
N GLU A 37 1.52 0.85 -10.92
CA GLU A 37 2.12 -0.41 -11.31
C GLU A 37 3.63 -0.29 -11.51
N GLY A 38 4.36 -1.33 -11.12
CA GLY A 38 5.81 -1.38 -11.30
C GLY A 38 6.62 -0.47 -10.36
N TYR A 39 5.98 0.26 -9.43
CA TYR A 39 6.71 1.02 -8.42
C TYR A 39 7.54 0.12 -7.51
N GLU A 40 8.87 0.31 -7.52
CA GLU A 40 9.78 -0.33 -6.60
C GLU A 40 10.32 0.66 -5.57
N LYS A 41 10.22 0.30 -4.28
CA LYS A 41 10.81 1.11 -3.22
C LYS A 41 12.31 0.90 -3.19
N GLN A 42 13.04 1.94 -3.53
CA GLN A 42 14.50 1.94 -3.51
C GLN A 42 15.05 2.09 -2.10
N ARG A 43 16.20 1.44 -1.84
CA ARG A 43 16.91 1.59 -0.58
C ARG A 43 17.45 3.01 -0.43
N ASN A 44 17.18 3.64 0.71
CA ASN A 44 17.81 4.91 1.03
C ASN A 44 19.30 4.70 1.39
N LYS A 45 20.21 5.33 0.65
CA LYS A 45 21.67 5.24 0.86
C LYS A 45 22.09 5.64 2.28
N PHE A 46 21.34 6.53 2.91
CA PHE A 46 21.61 7.04 4.26
C PHE A 46 20.92 6.24 5.38
N SER A 47 20.18 5.18 5.05
CA SER A 47 19.47 4.36 6.05
C SER A 47 20.38 3.77 7.12
N GLY A 48 21.68 3.56 6.84
CA GLY A 48 22.66 3.07 7.81
C GLY A 48 22.83 3.97 9.05
N LEU A 49 22.58 5.28 8.92
CA LEU A 49 22.60 6.23 10.04
C LEU A 49 21.51 5.93 11.08
N ALA A 50 20.44 5.22 10.70
CA ALA A 50 19.41 4.79 11.64
C ALA A 50 20.00 3.95 12.79
N LYS A 51 21.01 3.11 12.52
CA LYS A 51 21.70 2.32 13.54
C LYS A 51 22.48 3.17 14.55
N ILE A 52 22.84 4.39 14.19
CA ILE A 52 23.53 5.35 15.06
C ILE A 52 22.51 6.16 15.87
N LEU A 53 21.51 6.73 15.20
CA LEU A 53 20.46 7.55 15.83
C LEU A 53 19.60 6.73 16.81
N TYR A 54 19.28 5.50 16.43
CA TYR A 54 18.43 4.59 17.21
C TYR A 54 19.24 3.46 17.86
N ARG A 55 20.49 3.73 18.30
CA ARG A 55 21.35 2.73 18.99
C ARG A 55 20.68 2.04 20.17
N LYS A 56 19.85 2.78 20.93
CA LYS A 56 19.08 2.24 22.07
C LYS A 56 17.89 1.36 21.64
N TYR A 57 17.47 1.46 20.37
CA TYR A 57 16.31 0.79 19.80
C TYR A 57 16.68 0.02 18.53
N LEU A 58 17.54 -0.99 18.67
CA LEU A 58 18.12 -1.72 17.53
C LEU A 58 17.08 -2.30 16.58
N LYS A 59 15.99 -2.86 17.09
CA LYS A 59 14.88 -3.38 16.24
C LYS A 59 14.23 -2.28 15.38
N ILE A 60 14.09 -1.06 15.91
CA ILE A 60 13.58 0.07 15.14
C ILE A 60 14.59 0.45 14.05
N ALA A 61 15.88 0.51 14.38
CA ALA A 61 16.93 0.79 13.41
C ALA A 61 16.97 -0.25 12.28
N GLU A 62 16.86 -1.53 12.61
CA GLU A 62 16.81 -2.63 11.64
C GLU A 62 15.59 -2.50 10.73
N ASN A 63 14.41 -2.25 11.30
CA ASN A 63 13.19 -2.05 10.51
C ASN A 63 13.30 -0.84 9.57
N LEU A 64 13.91 0.26 10.02
CA LEU A 64 14.13 1.44 9.17
C LEU A 64 15.09 1.14 8.00
N VAL A 65 16.15 0.36 8.24
CA VAL A 65 17.10 -0.06 7.19
C VAL A 65 16.44 -1.00 6.18
N ASN A 66 15.63 -1.94 6.67
CA ASN A 66 15.00 -2.98 5.86
C ASN A 66 13.62 -2.59 5.30
N HIS A 67 13.11 -1.39 5.60
CA HIS A 67 11.76 -0.96 5.22
C HIS A 67 11.48 -1.06 3.72
N TYR A 68 12.46 -0.74 2.87
CA TYR A 68 12.31 -0.88 1.42
C TYR A 68 12.07 -2.34 1.01
N ARG A 69 12.79 -3.28 1.65
CA ARG A 69 12.69 -4.71 1.41
C ARG A 69 11.31 -5.23 1.80
N PHE A 70 10.86 -4.90 3.02
CA PHE A 70 9.54 -5.29 3.50
C PHE A 70 8.42 -4.76 2.60
N TYR A 71 8.52 -3.50 2.17
CA TYR A 71 7.55 -2.92 1.23
C TYR A 71 7.49 -3.72 -0.08
N ASN A 72 8.65 -3.99 -0.71
CA ASN A 72 8.70 -4.72 -1.98
C ASN A 72 8.26 -6.19 -1.83
N GLU A 73 8.53 -6.81 -0.67
CA GLU A 73 8.00 -8.14 -0.33
C GLU A 73 6.46 -8.12 -0.20
N THR A 74 5.89 -7.07 0.41
CA THR A 74 4.43 -6.88 0.48
C THR A 74 3.82 -6.70 -0.91
N ILE A 75 4.42 -5.88 -1.79
CA ILE A 75 3.97 -5.75 -3.19
C ILE A 75 3.99 -7.11 -3.88
N SER A 76 5.09 -7.86 -3.74
CA SER A 76 5.23 -9.18 -4.34
C SER A 76 4.17 -10.17 -3.84
N TYR A 77 3.80 -10.10 -2.56
CA TYR A 77 2.71 -10.89 -2.00
C TYR A 77 1.36 -10.50 -2.59
N MET A 78 1.03 -9.20 -2.62
CA MET A 78 -0.23 -8.71 -3.18
C MET A 78 -0.40 -9.14 -4.64
N ASN A 79 0.63 -9.02 -5.47
CA ASN A 79 0.59 -9.45 -6.88
C ASN A 79 0.31 -10.95 -7.02
N ARG A 80 0.85 -11.79 -6.12
CA ARG A 80 0.56 -13.23 -6.14
C ARG A 80 -0.88 -13.54 -5.72
N GLU A 81 -1.41 -12.80 -4.76
CA GLU A 81 -2.80 -12.98 -4.30
C GLU A 81 -3.81 -12.45 -5.31
N GLU A 82 -3.47 -11.39 -6.04
CA GLU A 82 -4.25 -10.90 -7.18
C GLU A 82 -4.32 -11.95 -8.30
N GLN A 83 -3.20 -12.59 -8.63
CA GLN A 83 -3.17 -13.70 -9.60
C GLN A 83 -4.04 -14.91 -9.20
N LYS A 84 -4.27 -15.09 -7.90
CA LYS A 84 -5.14 -16.15 -7.37
C LYS A 84 -6.61 -15.73 -7.26
N ASP A 85 -6.97 -14.52 -7.71
CA ASP A 85 -8.31 -13.94 -7.54
C ASP A 85 -8.71 -13.70 -6.07
N ASN A 86 -7.73 -13.73 -5.14
CA ASN A 86 -7.96 -13.43 -3.72
C ASN A 86 -8.02 -11.93 -3.47
N PHE A 87 -7.20 -11.15 -4.19
CA PHE A 87 -7.16 -9.69 -4.08
C PHE A 87 -7.63 -9.03 -5.38
N TYR A 88 -8.40 -7.94 -5.25
CA TYR A 88 -8.69 -7.01 -6.34
C TYR A 88 -7.93 -5.71 -6.10
N VAL A 89 -6.92 -5.41 -6.91
CA VAL A 89 -6.05 -4.24 -6.71
C VAL A 89 -6.51 -3.07 -7.57
N ILE A 90 -6.67 -1.90 -6.93
CA ILE A 90 -6.85 -0.61 -7.59
C ILE A 90 -5.63 0.24 -7.28
N GLN A 91 -5.01 0.77 -8.33
CA GLN A 91 -3.81 1.60 -8.22
C GLN A 91 -3.88 2.77 -9.19
N PRO A 92 -3.13 3.86 -8.94
CA PRO A 92 -3.10 5.00 -9.84
C PRO A 92 -2.67 4.58 -11.24
N SER A 93 -3.44 4.96 -12.26
CA SER A 93 -3.12 4.65 -13.67
C SER A 93 -1.88 5.37 -14.19
N VAL A 94 -1.44 6.43 -13.49
CA VAL A 94 -0.25 7.22 -13.85
C VAL A 94 0.64 7.51 -12.66
N GLN A 95 1.94 7.68 -12.92
CA GLN A 95 2.90 8.15 -11.92
C GLN A 95 2.71 9.65 -11.66
N LEU A 96 2.12 9.99 -10.52
CA LEU A 96 1.97 11.38 -10.11
C LEU A 96 3.26 11.93 -9.47
N PRO A 97 3.71 13.15 -9.85
CA PRO A 97 4.88 13.81 -9.26
C PRO A 97 4.51 14.57 -7.97
N ILE A 98 3.85 13.88 -7.04
CA ILE A 98 3.47 14.44 -5.74
C ILE A 98 4.38 13.90 -4.63
N SER A 99 4.78 14.79 -3.73
CA SER A 99 5.50 14.39 -2.51
C SER A 99 4.50 14.05 -1.40
N GLY A 100 4.98 13.42 -0.31
CA GLY A 100 4.15 13.12 0.85
C GLY A 100 3.67 14.37 1.63
N ILE A 101 4.28 15.53 1.38
CA ILE A 101 3.87 16.83 1.95
C ILE A 101 3.58 17.76 0.77
N GLU A 102 2.38 17.68 0.22
CA GLU A 102 1.93 18.53 -0.88
C GLU A 102 0.88 19.54 -0.41
N ARG A 103 1.02 20.80 -0.83
CA ARG A 103 0.13 21.92 -0.47
C ARG A 103 -0.44 22.65 -1.68
N ASN A 104 0.10 22.39 -2.87
CA ASN A 104 -0.43 22.97 -4.09
C ASN A 104 -1.83 22.40 -4.36
N LYS A 105 -2.84 23.26 -4.28
CA LYS A 105 -4.25 22.89 -4.44
C LYS A 105 -4.54 22.22 -5.78
N GLU A 106 -3.97 22.73 -6.87
CA GLU A 106 -4.17 22.20 -8.21
C GLU A 106 -3.67 20.76 -8.32
N LYS A 107 -2.46 20.48 -7.82
CA LYS A 107 -1.92 19.11 -7.77
C LYS A 107 -2.79 18.16 -6.94
N LEU A 108 -3.33 18.63 -5.82
CA LEU A 108 -4.20 17.83 -4.95
C LEU A 108 -5.55 17.54 -5.63
N VAL A 109 -6.13 18.51 -6.33
CA VAL A 109 -7.36 18.32 -7.12
C VAL A 109 -7.11 17.33 -8.26
N ASN A 110 -5.97 17.44 -8.95
CA ASN A 110 -5.61 16.50 -10.01
C ASN A 110 -5.41 15.07 -9.47
N LEU A 111 -4.79 14.91 -8.30
CA LEU A 111 -4.69 13.62 -7.61
C LEU A 111 -6.07 13.04 -7.27
N TYR A 112 -6.98 13.86 -6.75
CA TYR A 112 -8.34 13.44 -6.42
C TYR A 112 -9.09 12.98 -7.67
N ASN A 113 -9.07 13.78 -8.73
CA ASN A 113 -9.73 13.47 -9.99
C ASN A 113 -9.18 12.18 -10.63
N LEU A 114 -7.86 11.96 -10.55
CA LEU A 114 -7.25 10.71 -10.99
C LEU A 114 -7.84 9.52 -10.23
N GLY A 115 -7.86 9.57 -8.90
CA GLY A 115 -8.41 8.48 -8.08
C GLY A 115 -9.90 8.22 -8.37
N TYR A 116 -10.67 9.27 -8.64
CA TYR A 116 -12.07 9.14 -9.05
C TYR A 116 -12.21 8.42 -10.40
N ILE A 117 -11.44 8.84 -11.41
CA ILE A 117 -11.44 8.24 -12.74
C ILE A 117 -10.99 6.77 -12.69
N ASP A 118 -9.92 6.48 -11.95
CA ASP A 118 -9.42 5.11 -11.76
C ASP A 118 -10.50 4.24 -11.09
N ALA A 119 -11.16 4.74 -10.04
CA ALA A 119 -12.25 4.01 -9.38
C ALA A 119 -13.45 3.77 -10.34
N GLN A 120 -13.82 4.76 -11.16
CA GLN A 120 -14.88 4.60 -12.16
C GLN A 120 -14.52 3.53 -13.19
N TYR A 121 -13.27 3.52 -13.66
CA TYR A 121 -12.79 2.50 -14.61
C TYR A 121 -12.86 1.09 -14.03
N HIS A 122 -12.58 0.94 -12.74
CA HIS A 122 -12.64 -0.35 -12.05
C HIS A 122 -14.05 -0.79 -11.63
N TYR A 123 -15.05 0.09 -11.68
CA TYR A 123 -16.36 -0.12 -11.04
C TYR A 123 -17.04 -1.44 -11.45
N GLU A 124 -17.26 -1.65 -12.75
CA GLU A 124 -17.95 -2.86 -13.25
C GLU A 124 -17.15 -4.13 -12.97
N ASN A 125 -15.83 -4.08 -13.17
CA ASN A 125 -14.95 -5.21 -12.91
C ASN A 125 -14.91 -5.59 -11.43
N LEU A 126 -14.94 -4.59 -10.54
CA LEU A 126 -14.98 -4.79 -9.10
C LEU A 126 -16.32 -5.41 -8.67
N LEU A 127 -17.46 -4.93 -9.19
CA LEU A 127 -18.76 -5.51 -8.89
C LEU A 127 -18.82 -6.99 -9.31
N ASN A 128 -18.41 -7.29 -10.54
CA ASN A 128 -18.34 -8.67 -11.02
C ASN A 128 -17.43 -9.55 -10.14
N TRP A 129 -16.32 -9.00 -9.63
CA TRP A 129 -15.41 -9.73 -8.77
C TRP A 129 -15.97 -10.01 -7.37
N ILE A 130 -16.70 -9.05 -6.79
CA ILE A 130 -17.38 -9.18 -5.50
C ILE A 130 -18.49 -10.23 -5.55
N GLU A 131 -19.18 -10.35 -6.69
CA GLU A 131 -20.31 -11.27 -6.87
C GLU A 131 -19.91 -12.72 -7.19
N LYS A 132 -18.62 -12.98 -7.49
CA LYS A 132 -18.09 -14.34 -7.64
C LYS A 132 -18.08 -15.10 -6.31
#